data_AF-A0A8U0HTS9-F1
#
_entry.id   AF-A0A8U0HTS9-F1
#
_cell.length_a   1.000
_cell.length_b   1.000
_cell.length_c   1.000
_cell.angle_alpha   90.00
_cell.angle_beta   90.00
_cell.angle_gamma   90.00
#
_symmetry.space_group_name_H-M   'P 1'
#
loop_
_entity.id
_entity.type
_entity.pdbx_description
1 polymer ?
#
loop_
_entity_poly.entity_id
_entity_poly.type
_entity_poly.pdbx_seq_one_letter_code
_entity_poly.pdbx_strand_id
1 'polypeptide(L)'
;MTNAQVTLIQIDNYGPWTVTPEPRREVDLQTLQSRLYADLAQLVGNREGYVFFTRFDNMIAVTNGMDEADHALVQESVANRYPVTVSFGVGVDPSPVEALSAATEHIQDAGSAQAADRTEILRGATLDPDERTDDDVQIAHFDVNDATGKYTDQLNAFDSFIHIEQGYAELMRYFRRAHEGLSFFVGGDNVIALSPDLDAAAYEDAIRHVEETVEVELKVGVGQAANAQTAGMAAKHALEDCRDDGDRVVID
;
A
#
# COMPACT_ATOMS: atom_id res chain seq x y z
N MET A 1 14.21 1.74 14.85
CA MET A 1 12.83 1.26 15.08
C MET A 1 11.93 2.13 14.25
N THR A 2 11.17 1.50 13.35
CA THR A 2 10.14 2.16 12.55
C THR A 2 9.01 2.69 13.43
N ASN A 3 8.24 3.64 12.89
CA ASN A 3 7.04 4.19 13.50
C ASN A 3 6.07 4.59 12.38
N ALA A 4 5.36 3.62 11.82
CA ALA A 4 4.60 3.81 10.61
C ALA A 4 3.25 4.49 10.90
N GLN A 5 2.97 5.59 10.21
CA GLN A 5 1.65 6.19 10.15
C GLN A 5 0.91 5.68 8.92
N VAL A 6 -0.17 4.91 9.16
CA VAL A 6 -1.00 4.30 8.12
C VAL A 6 -2.39 4.89 8.15
N THR A 7 -2.88 5.28 6.99
CA THR A 7 -4.25 5.78 6.81
C THR A 7 -5.06 4.76 6.02
N LEU A 8 -6.14 4.24 6.62
CA LEU A 8 -7.20 3.54 5.90
C LEU A 8 -8.12 4.58 5.25
N ILE A 9 -8.28 4.48 3.93
CA ILE A 9 -9.20 5.31 3.14
C ILE A 9 -10.36 4.43 2.69
N GLN A 10 -11.59 4.74 3.10
CA GLN A 10 -12.78 3.98 2.74
C GLN A 10 -13.82 4.86 2.04
N ILE A 11 -14.35 4.42 0.90
CA ILE A 11 -15.46 5.11 0.23
C ILE A 11 -16.75 4.87 1.03
N ASP A 12 -17.42 5.94 1.43
CA ASP A 12 -18.63 5.86 2.24
C ASP A 12 -19.81 5.32 1.43
N ASN A 13 -20.53 4.35 2.01
CA ASN A 13 -21.77 3.80 1.48
C ASN A 13 -21.68 3.35 0.01
N TYR A 14 -20.50 2.86 -0.42
CA TYR A 14 -20.21 2.64 -1.82
C TYR A 14 -21.07 1.54 -2.46
N GLY A 15 -21.21 0.38 -1.80
CA GLY A 15 -22.01 -0.74 -2.30
C GLY A 15 -23.46 -0.35 -2.63
N PRO A 16 -24.21 0.27 -1.72
CA PRO A 16 -25.54 0.79 -2.03
C PRO A 16 -25.55 1.87 -3.14
N TRP A 17 -24.53 2.74 -3.17
CA TRP A 17 -24.42 3.79 -4.20
C TRP A 17 -24.22 3.25 -5.62
N THR A 18 -23.56 2.10 -5.79
CA THR A 18 -23.35 1.49 -7.12
C THR A 18 -24.63 0.89 -7.72
N VAL A 19 -25.66 0.65 -6.91
CA VAL A 19 -26.91 -0.03 -7.34
C VAL A 19 -28.17 0.82 -7.21
N THR A 20 -28.08 2.03 -6.66
CA THR A 20 -29.26 2.88 -6.36
C THR A 20 -29.25 4.16 -7.21
N PRO A 21 -30.39 4.54 -7.84
CA PRO A 21 -31.68 3.83 -7.88
C PRO A 21 -31.70 2.61 -8.82
N GLU A 22 -30.67 2.44 -9.64
CA GLU A 22 -30.45 1.29 -10.52
C GLU A 22 -28.94 0.99 -10.63
N PRO A 23 -28.55 -0.27 -10.98
CA PRO A 23 -27.16 -0.63 -11.21
C PRO A 23 -26.44 0.28 -12.19
N ARG A 24 -25.30 0.82 -11.76
CA ARG A 24 -24.39 1.61 -12.60
C ARG A 24 -23.58 0.69 -13.52
N ARG A 25 -23.17 1.21 -14.67
CA ARG A 25 -22.35 0.44 -15.62
C ARG A 25 -20.96 0.21 -15.04
N GLU A 26 -20.46 -1.02 -15.18
CA GLU A 26 -19.15 -1.39 -14.65
C GLU A 26 -18.02 -0.50 -15.17
N VAL A 27 -18.04 -0.12 -16.45
CA VAL A 27 -17.04 0.77 -17.04
C VAL A 27 -17.00 2.14 -16.35
N ASP A 28 -18.16 2.66 -15.94
CA ASP A 28 -18.26 3.94 -15.24
C ASP A 28 -17.72 3.82 -13.80
N LEU A 29 -17.98 2.68 -13.14
CA LEU A 29 -17.45 2.36 -11.81
C LEU A 29 -15.92 2.22 -11.82
N GLN A 30 -15.38 1.42 -12.74
CA GLN A 30 -13.93 1.24 -12.91
C GLN A 30 -13.23 2.57 -13.24
N THR A 31 -13.86 3.41 -14.06
CA THR A 31 -13.34 4.76 -14.38
C THR A 31 -13.32 5.66 -13.15
N LEU A 32 -14.39 5.66 -12.34
CA LEU A 32 -14.44 6.44 -11.11
C LEU A 32 -13.39 5.97 -10.11
N GLN A 33 -13.31 4.65 -9.85
CA GLN A 33 -12.36 4.05 -8.92
C GLN A 33 -10.91 4.37 -9.31
N SER A 34 -10.58 4.23 -10.60
CA SER A 34 -9.24 4.51 -11.12
C SER A 34 -8.87 5.99 -10.97
N ARG A 35 -9.81 6.92 -11.27
CA ARG A 35 -9.57 8.35 -11.12
C ARG A 35 -9.44 8.76 -9.66
N LEU A 36 -10.30 8.25 -8.79
CA LEU A 36 -10.24 8.51 -7.36
C LEU A 36 -8.89 8.04 -6.78
N TYR A 37 -8.47 6.82 -7.12
CA TYR A 37 -7.15 6.31 -6.73
C TYR A 37 -6.02 7.20 -7.24
N ALA A 38 -6.04 7.58 -8.53
CA ALA A 38 -5.00 8.45 -9.10
C ALA A 38 -4.92 9.81 -8.39
N ASP A 39 -6.06 10.41 -8.06
CA ASP A 39 -6.10 11.70 -7.36
C ASP A 39 -5.66 11.58 -5.90
N LEU A 40 -6.05 10.52 -5.20
CA LEU A 40 -5.56 10.25 -3.84
C LEU A 40 -4.05 10.03 -3.84
N ALA A 41 -3.53 9.21 -4.76
CA ALA A 41 -2.10 8.98 -4.93
C ALA A 41 -1.35 10.29 -5.21
N GLN A 42 -1.91 11.21 -6.01
CA GLN A 42 -1.31 12.51 -6.26
C GLN A 42 -1.37 13.44 -5.02
N LEU A 43 -2.52 13.52 -4.35
CA LEU A 43 -2.71 14.43 -3.21
C LEU A 43 -1.86 14.05 -2.00
N VAL A 44 -1.74 12.74 -1.73
CA VAL A 44 -0.89 12.17 -0.69
C VAL A 44 0.58 12.18 -1.14
N GLY A 45 0.87 11.87 -2.40
CA GLY A 45 2.23 11.90 -2.95
C GLY A 45 2.87 13.28 -2.97
N ASN A 46 2.08 14.34 -3.18
CA ASN A 46 2.54 15.72 -3.03
C ASN A 46 2.92 16.10 -1.57
N ARG A 47 2.61 15.22 -0.62
CA ARG A 47 2.97 15.29 0.81
C ARG A 47 3.87 14.13 1.21
N GLU A 48 4.65 13.60 0.27
CA GLU A 48 5.68 12.59 0.50
C GLU A 48 5.15 11.21 0.98
N GLY A 49 3.85 10.97 0.85
CA GLY A 49 3.19 9.70 1.20
C GLY A 49 2.94 8.79 0.00
N TYR A 50 2.58 7.53 0.25
CA TYR A 50 2.15 6.55 -0.77
C TYR A 50 0.70 6.14 -0.57
N VAL A 51 0.01 5.79 -1.66
CA VAL A 51 -1.35 5.20 -1.63
C VAL A 51 -1.35 3.94 -2.47
N PHE A 52 -1.93 2.87 -1.93
CA PHE A 52 -2.11 1.59 -2.60
C PHE A 52 -3.60 1.30 -2.78
N PHE A 53 -4.00 0.92 -4.00
CA PHE A 53 -5.40 0.75 -4.35
C PHE A 53 -6.11 -0.34 -3.54
N THR A 54 -5.40 -1.40 -3.12
CA THR A 54 -5.93 -2.59 -2.42
C THR A 54 -7.24 -3.14 -3.02
N ARG A 55 -8.42 -2.79 -2.49
CA ARG A 55 -9.74 -3.23 -3.01
C ARG A 55 -10.52 -2.11 -3.72
N PHE A 56 -9.87 -0.97 -3.98
CA PHE A 56 -10.44 0.29 -4.49
C PHE A 56 -11.44 0.96 -3.55
N ASP A 57 -12.47 0.26 -3.09
CA ASP A 57 -13.43 0.79 -2.11
C ASP A 57 -12.81 1.03 -0.73
N ASN A 58 -11.72 0.32 -0.45
CA ASN A 58 -10.78 0.55 0.62
C ASN A 58 -9.41 0.70 -0.03
N MET A 59 -8.65 1.70 0.38
CA MET A 59 -7.27 1.96 -0.02
C MET A 59 -6.44 2.16 1.24
N ILE A 60 -5.14 1.89 1.15
CA ILE A 60 -4.23 2.03 2.29
C ILE A 60 -3.15 3.01 1.89
N ALA A 61 -2.87 3.98 2.76
CA ALA A 61 -1.85 4.98 2.54
C ALA A 61 -0.80 4.98 3.65
N VAL A 62 0.44 5.28 3.29
CA VAL A 62 1.54 5.58 4.23
C VAL A 62 1.68 7.08 4.27
N THR A 63 1.40 7.68 5.43
CA THR A 63 1.15 9.12 5.56
C THR A 63 2.07 9.79 6.59
N ASN A 64 3.19 9.17 6.96
CA ASN A 64 4.20 9.77 7.84
C ASN A 64 4.53 11.20 7.41
N GLY A 65 4.27 12.17 8.30
CA GLY A 65 4.46 13.60 8.06
C GLY A 65 3.21 14.38 7.67
N MET A 66 2.08 13.71 7.38
CA MET A 66 0.78 14.36 7.21
C MET A 66 0.04 14.51 8.54
N ASP A 67 -0.48 15.70 8.82
CA ASP A 67 -1.30 15.99 10.00
C ASP A 67 -2.82 15.84 9.72
N GLU A 68 -3.66 16.11 10.73
CA GLU A 68 -5.12 16.07 10.57
C GLU A 68 -5.64 17.08 9.53
N ALA A 69 -5.03 18.27 9.44
CA ALA A 69 -5.44 19.30 8.51
C ALA A 69 -5.14 18.90 7.06
N ASP A 70 -4.00 18.25 6.81
CA ASP A 70 -3.67 17.65 5.53
C ASP A 70 -4.70 16.60 5.12
N HIS A 71 -5.06 15.70 6.04
CA HIS A 71 -6.10 14.71 5.80
C HIS A 71 -7.45 15.36 5.49
N ALA A 72 -7.88 16.35 6.28
CA ALA A 72 -9.12 17.07 6.06
C ALA A 72 -9.17 17.75 4.66
N LEU A 73 -8.05 18.34 4.21
CA LEU A 73 -7.96 18.93 2.86
C LEU A 73 -8.07 17.88 1.74
N VAL A 74 -7.50 16.69 1.93
CA VAL A 74 -7.66 15.59 0.96
C VAL A 74 -9.12 15.12 0.93
N GLN A 75 -9.76 14.96 2.10
CA GLN A 75 -11.16 14.55 2.21
C GLN A 75 -12.10 15.56 1.54
N GLU A 76 -11.93 16.85 1.83
CA GLU A 76 -12.69 17.95 1.21
C GLU A 76 -12.49 17.98 -0.31
N SER A 77 -11.26 17.75 -0.78
CA SER A 77 -10.96 17.69 -2.21
C SER A 77 -11.73 16.56 -2.90
N VAL A 78 -11.88 15.39 -2.26
CA VAL A 78 -12.69 14.28 -2.80
C VAL A 78 -14.17 14.67 -2.83
N ALA A 79 -14.72 15.15 -1.72
CA ALA A 79 -16.13 15.53 -1.60
C ALA A 79 -16.57 16.59 -2.63
N ASN A 80 -15.66 17.51 -2.99
CA ASN A 80 -15.92 18.55 -3.98
C ASN A 80 -15.95 18.06 -5.44
N ARG A 81 -15.36 16.89 -5.74
CA ARG A 81 -15.08 16.46 -7.12
C ARG A 81 -15.74 15.13 -7.50
N TYR A 82 -16.10 14.32 -6.51
CA TYR A 82 -16.61 12.97 -6.71
C TYR A 82 -18.06 12.85 -6.22
N PRO A 83 -18.86 11.95 -6.81
CA PRO A 83 -20.23 11.69 -6.37
C PRO A 83 -20.30 10.79 -5.11
N VAL A 84 -19.18 10.63 -4.41
CA VAL A 84 -18.99 9.81 -3.19
C VAL A 84 -18.10 10.58 -2.23
N THR A 85 -18.23 10.32 -0.93
CA THR A 85 -17.31 10.80 0.11
C THR A 85 -16.37 9.69 0.55
N VAL A 86 -15.31 10.05 1.27
CA VAL A 86 -14.36 9.10 1.84
C VAL A 86 -14.18 9.36 3.33
N SER A 87 -14.04 8.28 4.09
CA SER A 87 -13.67 8.30 5.50
C SER A 87 -12.20 7.87 5.66
N PHE A 88 -11.50 8.51 6.59
CA PHE A 88 -10.11 8.26 6.95
C PHE A 88 -9.99 7.81 8.41
N GLY A 89 -9.35 6.66 8.60
CA GLY A 89 -8.85 6.20 9.89
C GLY A 89 -7.34 6.26 9.87
N VAL A 90 -6.72 6.89 10.86
CA VAL A 90 -5.27 7.03 10.98
C VAL A 90 -4.77 6.21 12.17
N GLY A 91 -3.75 5.39 11.97
CA GLY A 91 -3.08 4.66 13.03
C GLY A 91 -1.58 4.82 12.93
N VAL A 92 -0.91 4.78 14.08
CA VAL A 92 0.54 4.94 14.22
C VAL A 92 1.05 3.81 15.09
N ASP A 93 1.99 3.02 14.59
CA ASP A 93 2.63 1.94 15.36
C ASP A 93 3.96 1.52 14.69
N PRO A 94 4.96 1.05 15.47
CA PRO A 94 6.16 0.42 14.90
C PRO A 94 5.88 -0.76 13.97
N SER A 95 4.77 -1.47 14.19
CA SER A 95 4.26 -2.56 13.36
C SER A 95 3.21 -2.05 12.37
N PRO A 96 3.46 -2.10 11.04
CA PRO A 96 2.52 -1.61 10.03
C PRO A 96 1.13 -2.25 10.10
N VAL A 97 1.05 -3.54 10.48
CA VAL A 97 -0.25 -4.23 10.63
C VAL A 97 -1.04 -3.75 11.83
N GLU A 98 -0.38 -3.36 12.93
CA GLU A 98 -1.04 -2.79 14.11
C GLU A 98 -1.49 -1.35 13.83
N ALA A 99 -0.68 -0.55 13.14
CA ALA A 99 -1.08 0.77 12.65
C ALA A 99 -2.34 0.69 11.77
N LEU A 100 -2.38 -0.25 10.82
CA LEU A 100 -3.56 -0.49 9.99
C LEU A 100 -4.76 -1.01 10.80
N SER A 101 -4.53 -1.84 11.81
CA SER A 101 -5.59 -2.36 12.68
C SER A 101 -6.25 -1.23 13.47
N ALA A 102 -5.47 -0.34 14.08
CA ALA A 102 -5.98 0.85 14.77
C ALA A 102 -6.75 1.79 13.83
N ALA A 103 -6.19 2.09 12.65
CA ALA A 103 -6.87 2.85 11.60
C ALA A 103 -8.23 2.23 11.21
N THR A 104 -8.28 0.90 11.13
CA THR A 104 -9.50 0.15 10.80
C THR A 104 -10.54 0.23 11.92
N GLU A 105 -10.11 0.07 13.18
CA GLU A 105 -10.99 0.17 14.35
C GLU A 105 -11.66 1.54 14.44
N HIS A 106 -10.92 2.63 14.20
CA HIS A 106 -11.48 3.98 14.20
C HIS A 106 -12.65 4.16 13.22
N ILE A 107 -12.58 3.54 12.03
CA ILE A 107 -13.65 3.55 11.03
C ILE A 107 -14.81 2.62 11.44
N GLN A 108 -14.50 1.43 11.96
CA GLN A 108 -15.52 0.47 12.39
C GLN A 108 -16.35 0.99 13.56
N ASP A 109 -15.71 1.66 14.53
CA ASP A 109 -16.36 2.32 15.67
C ASP A 109 -17.26 3.49 15.26
N ALA A 110 -17.04 4.07 14.08
CA ALA A 110 -17.91 5.11 13.54
C ALA A 110 -19.16 4.55 12.85
N GLY A 111 -19.18 3.25 12.55
CA GLY A 111 -20.32 2.53 11.99
C GLY A 111 -20.01 1.79 10.69
N SER A 112 -21.02 1.07 10.20
CA SER A 112 -20.93 0.22 9.01
C SER A 112 -20.50 0.99 7.75
N ALA A 113 -19.71 0.33 6.88
CA ALA A 113 -19.34 0.84 5.56
C ALA A 113 -20.54 1.11 4.63
N GLN A 114 -21.72 0.60 4.97
CA GLN A 114 -22.97 0.77 4.21
C GLN A 114 -24.00 1.63 4.97
N ALA A 115 -23.62 2.28 6.08
CA ALA A 115 -24.49 3.20 6.78
C ALA A 115 -24.56 4.52 6.01
N ALA A 116 -25.76 4.91 5.55
CA ALA A 116 -25.95 6.10 4.72
C ALA A 116 -25.72 7.42 5.47
N ASP A 117 -25.83 7.39 6.80
CA ASP A 117 -25.58 8.51 7.72
C ASP A 117 -24.13 8.58 8.22
N ARG A 118 -23.30 7.57 7.91
CA ARG A 118 -21.87 7.61 8.19
C ARG A 118 -21.13 8.14 6.97
N THR A 119 -20.69 9.39 7.06
CA THR A 119 -19.98 10.08 5.99
C THR A 119 -18.80 10.85 6.56
N GLU A 120 -17.70 10.91 5.81
CA GLU A 120 -16.57 11.81 6.08
C GLU A 120 -16.00 11.67 7.50
N ILE A 121 -15.88 10.44 7.98
CA ILE A 121 -15.21 10.19 9.25
C ILE A 121 -13.73 10.53 9.09
N LEU A 122 -13.17 11.29 10.01
CA LEU A 122 -11.73 11.52 10.15
C LEU A 122 -11.39 11.24 11.62
N ARG A 123 -10.71 10.13 11.89
CA ARG A 123 -10.41 9.67 13.26
C ARG A 123 -9.01 9.05 13.35
N GLY A 124 -8.44 9.11 14.54
CA GLY A 124 -7.08 8.66 14.83
C GLY A 124 -6.14 9.83 15.07
N ALA A 125 -5.03 9.59 15.77
CA ALA A 125 -3.99 10.57 15.98
C ALA A 125 -2.87 10.35 14.96
N THR A 126 -2.36 11.45 14.39
CA THR A 126 -1.15 11.43 13.57
C THR A 126 0.09 11.38 14.47
N LEU A 127 1.21 10.93 13.91
CA LEU A 127 2.49 10.89 14.59
C LEU A 127 2.91 12.33 14.95
N ASP A 128 3.25 12.55 16.22
CA ASP A 128 3.70 13.85 16.70
C ASP A 128 4.99 14.24 15.95
N PRO A 129 5.08 15.46 15.37
CA PRO A 129 6.30 15.94 14.74
C PRO A 129 7.55 15.83 15.61
N ASP A 130 7.42 15.95 16.93
CA ASP A 130 8.54 15.84 17.89
C ASP A 130 8.97 14.38 18.13
N GLU A 131 8.13 13.40 17.77
CA GLU A 131 8.41 11.95 17.86
C GLU A 131 8.91 11.35 16.54
N ARG A 132 8.95 12.14 15.46
CA ARG A 132 9.43 11.69 14.15
C ARG A 132 10.93 11.48 14.12
N THR A 133 11.35 10.45 13.40
CA THR A 133 12.75 10.12 13.18
C THR A 133 13.05 9.91 11.70
N ASP A 134 14.32 9.99 11.32
CA ASP A 134 14.78 9.70 9.96
C ASP A 134 14.62 8.21 9.59
N ASP A 135 14.22 7.37 10.55
CA ASP A 135 14.12 5.91 10.42
C ASP A 135 12.67 5.38 10.53
N ASP A 136 11.67 6.28 10.54
CA ASP A 136 10.27 5.94 10.83
C ASP A 136 9.65 4.97 9.81
N VAL A 137 10.06 5.04 8.55
CA VAL A 137 9.46 4.29 7.45
C VAL A 137 10.51 3.41 6.79
N GLN A 138 10.28 2.09 6.80
CA GLN A 138 11.05 1.13 6.01
C GLN A 138 10.18 0.59 4.87
N ILE A 139 10.63 0.79 3.64
CA ILE A 139 9.96 0.31 2.43
C ILE A 139 10.86 -0.71 1.75
N ALA A 140 10.27 -1.85 1.41
CA ALA A 140 10.88 -2.89 0.62
C ALA A 140 10.24 -2.94 -0.77
N HIS A 141 11.05 -2.83 -1.81
CA HIS A 141 10.64 -2.89 -3.20
C HIS A 141 11.10 -4.22 -3.81
N PHE A 142 10.16 -5.17 -3.92
CA PHE A 142 10.39 -6.48 -4.52
C PHE A 142 10.16 -6.45 -6.04
N ASP A 143 10.97 -7.24 -6.74
CA ASP A 143 10.96 -7.42 -8.20
C ASP A 143 11.18 -8.88 -8.55
N VAL A 144 10.52 -9.37 -9.59
CA VAL A 144 10.69 -10.76 -10.07
C VAL A 144 11.91 -10.84 -10.98
N ASN A 145 12.80 -11.80 -10.70
CA ASN A 145 14.01 -11.98 -11.49
C ASN A 145 13.70 -12.45 -12.93
N ASP A 146 14.13 -11.64 -13.89
CA ASP A 146 13.99 -11.87 -15.33
C ASP A 146 12.54 -12.21 -15.75
N ALA A 147 11.56 -11.47 -15.23
CA ALA A 147 10.15 -11.69 -15.56
C ALA A 147 9.87 -11.58 -17.07
N THR A 148 10.68 -10.77 -17.78
CA THR A 148 10.58 -10.62 -19.23
C THR A 148 10.98 -11.91 -19.94
N GLY A 149 12.17 -12.44 -19.68
CA GLY A 149 12.68 -13.66 -20.30
C GLY A 149 11.95 -14.92 -19.86
N LYS A 150 11.56 -15.02 -18.59
CA LYS A 150 10.89 -16.20 -18.03
C LYS A 150 9.40 -16.29 -18.38
N TYR A 151 8.69 -15.15 -18.39
CA TYR A 151 7.24 -15.13 -18.52
C TYR A 151 6.77 -14.35 -19.74
N THR A 152 7.11 -13.06 -19.81
CA THR A 152 6.51 -12.12 -20.80
C THR A 152 6.76 -12.55 -22.25
N ASP A 153 7.97 -13.02 -22.56
CA ASP A 153 8.35 -13.43 -23.93
C ASP A 153 8.01 -14.90 -24.25
N GLN A 154 7.59 -15.69 -23.25
CA GLN A 154 7.38 -17.14 -23.37
C GLN A 154 5.91 -17.55 -23.23
N LEU A 155 5.14 -16.79 -22.45
CA LEU A 155 3.75 -17.06 -22.11
C LEU A 155 2.85 -16.00 -22.73
N ASN A 156 1.55 -16.29 -22.86
CA ASN A 156 0.60 -15.22 -23.18
C ASN A 156 0.43 -14.28 -21.97
N ALA A 157 -0.13 -13.10 -22.22
CA ALA A 157 -0.26 -12.07 -21.19
C ALA A 157 -1.06 -12.52 -19.95
N PHE A 158 -2.07 -13.38 -20.12
CA PHE A 158 -2.88 -13.84 -19.00
C PHE A 158 -2.17 -14.92 -18.18
N ASP A 159 -1.43 -15.82 -18.83
CA ASP A 159 -0.61 -16.81 -18.13
C ASP A 159 0.54 -16.14 -17.37
N SER A 160 1.19 -15.13 -17.96
CA SER A 160 2.19 -14.32 -17.25
C SER A 160 1.58 -13.65 -16.02
N PHE A 161 0.40 -13.05 -16.17
CA PHE A 161 -0.34 -12.44 -15.07
C PHE A 161 -0.64 -13.45 -13.95
N ILE A 162 -1.09 -14.67 -14.27
CA ILE A 162 -1.34 -15.71 -13.25
C ILE A 162 -0.09 -16.02 -12.43
N HIS A 163 1.08 -16.16 -13.06
CA HIS A 163 2.31 -16.48 -12.34
C HIS A 163 2.74 -15.33 -11.42
N ILE A 164 2.68 -14.09 -11.90
CA ILE A 164 3.01 -12.91 -11.09
C ILE A 164 2.05 -12.77 -9.90
N GLU A 165 0.74 -12.96 -10.13
CA GLU A 165 -0.27 -12.89 -9.06
C GLU A 165 -0.08 -14.00 -8.01
N GLN A 166 0.40 -15.18 -8.40
CA GLN A 166 0.72 -16.25 -7.44
C GLN A 166 1.91 -15.86 -6.55
N GLY A 167 2.99 -15.32 -7.13
CA GLY A 167 4.13 -14.79 -6.39
C GLY A 167 3.72 -13.69 -5.41
N TYR A 168 2.94 -12.71 -5.91
CA TYR A 168 2.40 -11.63 -5.09
C TYR A 168 1.52 -12.15 -3.94
N ALA A 169 0.54 -13.01 -4.24
CA ALA A 169 -0.37 -13.52 -3.22
C ALA A 169 0.35 -14.34 -2.13
N GLU A 170 1.40 -15.09 -2.50
CA GLU A 170 2.19 -15.82 -1.53
C GLU A 170 3.06 -14.88 -0.69
N LEU A 171 3.73 -13.91 -1.32
CA LEU A 171 4.50 -12.88 -0.61
C LEU A 171 3.63 -12.12 0.39
N MET A 172 2.46 -11.62 -0.01
CA MET A 172 1.52 -10.93 0.90
C MET A 172 1.17 -11.78 2.13
N ARG A 173 0.88 -13.07 1.92
CA ARG A 173 0.46 -13.97 3.00
C ARG A 173 1.61 -14.30 3.92
N TYR A 174 2.79 -14.56 3.36
CA TYR A 174 3.96 -14.90 4.16
C TYR A 174 4.47 -13.69 4.93
N PHE A 175 4.73 -12.58 4.23
CA PHE A 175 5.29 -11.36 4.80
C PHE A 175 4.42 -10.79 5.93
N ARG A 176 3.09 -10.80 5.76
CA ARG A 176 2.16 -10.42 6.82
C ARG A 176 2.24 -11.34 8.05
N ARG A 177 2.32 -12.66 7.85
CA ARG A 177 2.27 -13.64 8.95
C ARG A 177 3.59 -13.75 9.71
N ALA A 178 4.71 -13.68 8.99
CA ALA A 178 6.04 -13.89 9.54
C ALA A 178 6.68 -12.59 10.04
N HIS A 179 6.36 -11.45 9.42
CA HIS A 179 7.07 -10.18 9.64
C HIS A 179 6.15 -8.99 9.86
N GLU A 180 4.84 -9.19 10.01
CA GLU A 180 3.87 -8.12 10.35
C GLU A 180 3.83 -6.94 9.35
N GLY A 181 4.39 -7.15 8.14
CA GLY A 181 4.42 -6.16 7.07
C GLY A 181 3.17 -6.19 6.19
N LEU A 182 3.01 -5.13 5.40
CA LEU A 182 1.93 -4.98 4.43
C LEU A 182 2.53 -4.89 3.02
N SER A 183 2.17 -5.82 2.13
CA SER A 183 2.67 -5.88 0.75
C SER A 183 1.58 -5.53 -0.26
N PHE A 184 1.94 -4.76 -1.28
CA PHE A 184 1.02 -4.18 -2.25
C PHE A 184 1.56 -4.35 -3.67
N PHE A 185 0.75 -4.93 -4.55
CA PHE A 185 1.06 -4.97 -5.97
C PHE A 185 0.97 -3.57 -6.57
N VAL A 186 2.00 -3.16 -7.32
CA VAL A 186 2.07 -1.81 -7.92
C VAL A 186 2.14 -1.82 -9.46
N GLY A 187 2.06 -2.99 -10.07
CA GLY A 187 2.01 -3.16 -11.52
C GLY A 187 3.24 -3.87 -12.09
N GLY A 188 3.06 -4.49 -13.26
CA GLY A 188 4.08 -5.32 -13.89
C GLY A 188 4.39 -6.52 -13.01
N ASP A 189 5.62 -6.58 -12.53
CA ASP A 189 6.25 -7.61 -11.70
C ASP A 189 6.72 -7.05 -10.34
N ASN A 190 6.21 -5.88 -9.94
CA ASN A 190 6.68 -5.16 -8.77
C ASN A 190 5.70 -5.26 -7.59
N VAL A 191 6.25 -5.46 -6.38
CA VAL A 191 5.52 -5.41 -5.11
C VAL A 191 6.25 -4.46 -4.17
N ILE A 192 5.52 -3.50 -3.60
CA ILE A 192 6.04 -2.62 -2.54
C ILE A 192 5.49 -3.10 -1.21
N ALA A 193 6.35 -3.24 -0.21
CA ALA A 193 5.95 -3.56 1.14
C ALA A 193 6.38 -2.47 2.13
N LEU A 194 5.46 -2.16 3.05
CA LEU A 194 5.77 -1.42 4.27
C LEU A 194 6.08 -2.45 5.37
N SER A 195 7.26 -2.37 5.97
CA SER A 195 7.73 -3.33 6.98
C SER A 195 8.00 -2.66 8.33
N PRO A 196 7.97 -3.42 9.44
CA PRO A 196 8.70 -3.05 10.64
C PRO A 196 10.21 -2.93 10.34
N ASP A 197 10.99 -2.60 11.37
CA ASP A 197 12.46 -2.61 11.34
C ASP A 197 13.01 -4.04 11.16
N LEU A 198 13.18 -4.47 9.92
CA LEU A 198 13.65 -5.81 9.54
C LEU A 198 15.09 -5.78 9.04
N ASP A 199 15.81 -6.88 9.28
CA ASP A 199 17.16 -7.10 8.75
C ASP A 199 17.12 -7.88 7.42
N ALA A 200 18.29 -7.97 6.76
CA ALA A 200 18.43 -8.69 5.50
C ALA A 200 18.03 -10.18 5.59
N ALA A 201 18.18 -10.81 6.77
CA ALA A 201 17.84 -12.21 6.96
C ALA A 201 16.32 -12.45 6.89
N ALA A 202 15.52 -11.51 7.41
CA ALA A 202 14.06 -11.57 7.28
C ALA A 202 13.61 -11.47 5.80
N TYR A 203 14.25 -10.60 5.01
CA TYR A 203 13.95 -10.48 3.58
C TYR A 203 14.36 -11.72 2.78
N GLU A 204 15.55 -12.27 3.03
CA GLU A 204 15.98 -13.54 2.43
C GLU A 204 15.04 -14.70 2.77
N ASP A 205 14.53 -14.74 4.00
CA ASP A 205 13.55 -15.74 4.43
C ASP A 205 12.23 -15.63 3.66
N ALA A 206 11.70 -14.42 3.48
CA ALA A 206 10.51 -14.18 2.67
C ALA A 206 10.71 -14.55 1.20
N ILE A 207 11.85 -14.17 0.61
CA ILE A 207 12.18 -14.49 -0.78
C ILE A 207 12.28 -16.02 -0.97
N ARG A 208 13.03 -16.70 -0.10
CA ARG A 208 13.19 -18.17 -0.14
C ARG A 208 11.85 -18.89 -0.01
N HIS A 209 10.98 -18.43 0.90
CA HIS A 209 9.65 -19.02 1.06
C HIS A 209 8.82 -18.92 -0.22
N VAL A 210 8.81 -17.76 -0.89
CA VAL A 210 8.06 -17.58 -2.15
C VAL A 210 8.64 -18.46 -3.26
N GLU A 211 9.96 -18.50 -3.40
CA GLU A 211 10.64 -19.33 -4.40
C GLU A 211 10.34 -20.83 -4.20
N GLU A 212 10.44 -21.33 -2.97
CA GLU A 212 10.18 -22.73 -2.65
C GLU A 212 8.69 -23.13 -2.80
N THR A 213 7.77 -22.17 -2.63
CA THR A 213 6.32 -22.46 -2.61
C THR A 213 5.67 -22.33 -3.98
N VAL A 214 6.04 -21.30 -4.76
CA VAL A 214 5.39 -20.99 -6.04
C VAL A 214 6.37 -20.81 -7.21
N GLU A 215 7.66 -21.16 -7.01
CA GLU A 215 8.69 -21.14 -8.07
C GLU A 215 8.87 -19.75 -8.71
N VAL A 216 8.67 -18.68 -7.91
CA VAL A 216 8.90 -17.30 -8.31
C VAL A 216 10.14 -16.77 -7.59
N GLU A 217 11.18 -16.47 -8.36
CA GLU A 217 12.42 -15.87 -7.84
C GLU A 217 12.25 -14.37 -7.68
N LEU A 218 12.45 -13.88 -6.46
CA LEU A 218 12.40 -12.46 -6.13
C LEU A 218 13.80 -11.92 -5.77
N LYS A 219 13.94 -10.61 -5.93
CA LYS A 219 14.94 -9.77 -5.27
C LYS A 219 14.25 -8.57 -4.63
N VAL A 220 14.94 -7.88 -3.72
CA VAL A 220 14.38 -6.74 -2.99
C VAL A 220 15.45 -5.69 -2.70
N GLY A 221 15.12 -4.45 -3.02
CA GLY A 221 15.82 -3.28 -2.48
C GLY A 221 15.01 -2.72 -1.31
N VAL A 222 15.68 -2.34 -0.23
CA VAL A 222 15.05 -1.82 0.99
C VAL A 222 15.63 -0.44 1.26
N GLY A 223 14.76 0.50 1.59
CA GLY A 223 15.15 1.86 1.95
C GLY A 223 14.44 2.33 3.20
N GLN A 224 15.14 3.12 4.00
CA GLN A 224 14.63 3.68 5.25
C GLN A 224 14.69 5.21 5.24
N ALA A 225 13.61 5.86 5.70
CA ALA A 225 13.53 7.32 5.78
C ALA A 225 12.43 7.81 6.72
N ALA A 226 12.35 9.13 6.93
CA ALA A 226 11.28 9.80 7.67
C ALA A 226 9.89 9.78 6.98
N ASN A 227 9.82 9.45 5.68
CA ASN A 227 8.60 9.45 4.88
C ASN A 227 8.64 8.39 3.77
N ALA A 228 7.47 8.06 3.21
CA ALA A 228 7.33 7.00 2.22
C ALA A 228 8.02 7.31 0.89
N GLN A 229 8.02 8.56 0.44
CA GLN A 229 8.63 8.95 -0.81
C GLN A 229 10.14 8.73 -0.80
N THR A 230 10.84 9.20 0.24
CA THR A 230 12.29 9.05 0.38
C THR A 230 12.67 7.59 0.59
N ALA A 231 11.99 6.88 1.50
CA ALA A 231 12.24 5.45 1.76
C ALA A 231 12.03 4.62 0.50
N GLY A 232 10.96 4.90 -0.26
CA GLY A 232 10.68 4.21 -1.53
C GLY A 232 11.69 4.53 -2.63
N MET A 233 12.25 5.74 -2.67
CA MET A 233 13.32 6.08 -3.61
C MET A 233 14.64 5.38 -3.25
N ALA A 234 15.00 5.32 -1.97
CA ALA A 234 16.15 4.55 -1.48
C ALA A 234 15.99 3.06 -1.81
N ALA A 235 14.82 2.47 -1.53
CA ALA A 235 14.50 1.09 -1.87
C ALA A 235 14.65 0.80 -3.37
N LYS A 236 14.26 1.75 -4.22
CA LYS A 236 14.42 1.63 -5.66
C LYS A 236 15.88 1.68 -6.09
N HIS A 237 16.70 2.53 -5.48
CA HIS A 237 18.14 2.57 -5.76
C HIS A 237 18.83 1.27 -5.34
N ALA A 238 18.55 0.78 -4.13
CA ALA A 238 19.01 -0.52 -3.65
C ALA A 238 18.60 -1.68 -4.59
N LEU A 239 17.43 -1.59 -5.21
CA LEU A 239 16.97 -2.58 -6.19
C LEU A 239 17.75 -2.54 -7.51
N GLU A 240 18.24 -1.37 -7.94
CA GLU A 240 19.16 -1.28 -9.08
C GLU A 240 20.54 -1.89 -8.71
N ASP A 241 21.02 -1.69 -7.48
CA ASP A 241 22.26 -2.33 -7.01
C ASP A 241 22.15 -3.86 -7.01
N CYS A 242 20.99 -4.42 -6.61
CA CYS A 242 20.71 -5.85 -6.74
C CYS A 242 20.87 -6.35 -8.20
N ARG A 243 20.50 -5.53 -9.20
CA ARG A 243 20.59 -5.89 -10.62
C ARG A 243 22.02 -5.85 -11.14
N ASP A 244 22.82 -4.92 -10.63
CA ASP A 244 24.20 -4.71 -11.06
C ASP A 244 25.15 -5.74 -10.42
N ASP A 245 24.97 -6.04 -9.13
CA ASP A 245 25.88 -6.90 -8.36
C ASP A 245 25.39 -8.37 -8.26
N GLY A 246 24.12 -8.63 -8.57
CA GLY A 246 23.51 -9.95 -8.50
C GLY A 246 23.07 -10.37 -7.08
N ASP A 247 23.13 -9.43 -6.14
CA ASP A 247 22.58 -9.61 -4.79
C ASP A 247 21.05 -9.71 -4.81
N ARG A 248 20.50 -10.48 -3.88
CA ARG A 248 19.04 -10.65 -3.76
C ARG A 248 18.40 -9.64 -2.81
N VAL A 249 19.18 -9.14 -1.86
CA VAL A 249 18.74 -8.19 -0.84
C VAL A 249 19.81 -7.12 -0.69
N VAL A 250 19.42 -5.86 -0.91
CA VAL A 250 20.24 -4.68 -0.60
C VAL A 250 19.41 -3.76 0.30
N ILE A 251 20.02 -3.25 1.37
CA ILE A 251 19.40 -2.32 2.32
C ILE A 251 20.22 -1.03 2.31
N ASP A 252 19.55 0.11 2.07
CA ASP A 252 20.10 1.48 2.11
C ASP A 252 19.55 2.26 3.31
#